data_AF-A0A357I525-F1
#
_entry.id   AF-A0A357I525-F1
#
_cell.length_a   1.000
_cell.length_b   1.000
_cell.length_c   1.000
_cell.angle_alpha   90.00
_cell.angle_beta   90.00
_cell.angle_gamma   90.00
#
_symmetry.space_group_name_H-M   'P 1'
#
loop_
_entity.id
_entity.type
_entity.pdbx_description
1 polymer ?
#
loop_
_entity_poly.entity_id
_entity_poly.type
_entity_poly.pdbx_seq_one_letter_code
_entity_poly.pdbx_strand_id
1 'polypeptide(L)'
;MAKLGLTPGSEEYYEAYAAVSRFFALKFEGLIEWWQVANELDIWIFRDNLDMDQSVEFLKVGIRAMKEAVPSLKVGINITLFPSLPGEVDGNTDAHEGLILAKGIYGDPSLPVDYAGFDSYPGSWRKGGPESWHEYLDGFYALTGKPIFIQEFGYASAGGNMTPADIDAGAYPCDVKRWKFNWRGEHSEAVQAEYIKESMKIFIEKPFVIGATYYNWRDAANCWQCQEPDCPAETAWGLLNQQGLPKPSFYALESCARAIELT
;
A
#
# COMPACT_ATOMS: atom_id res chain seq x y z
N MET A 1 21.01 -8.05 20.51
CA MET A 1 21.11 -6.64 20.09
C MET A 1 20.60 -5.79 21.25
N ALA A 2 21.37 -4.82 21.73
CA ALA A 2 20.90 -3.92 22.78
C ALA A 2 19.66 -3.18 22.28
N LYS A 3 18.52 -3.27 22.98
CA LYS A 3 17.40 -2.36 22.78
C LYS A 3 17.95 -0.96 23.12
N LEU A 4 18.22 -0.15 22.11
CA LEU A 4 18.29 1.30 22.31
C LEU A 4 16.88 1.68 22.81
N GLY A 5 16.75 1.90 24.11
CA GLY A 5 15.49 2.18 24.79
C GLY A 5 14.99 3.58 24.49
N LEU A 6 14.77 3.89 23.21
CA LEU A 6 14.18 5.15 22.78
C LEU A 6 12.68 5.10 23.03
N THR A 7 12.14 6.18 23.57
CA THR A 7 10.70 6.35 23.75
C THR A 7 10.07 6.73 22.41
N PRO A 8 9.10 5.97 21.87
CA PRO A 8 8.42 6.34 20.63
C PRO A 8 7.89 7.77 20.66
N GLY A 9 8.16 8.53 19.61
CA GLY A 9 7.75 9.92 19.47
C GLY A 9 8.54 10.94 20.30
N SER A 10 9.61 10.55 21.02
CA SER A 10 10.52 11.51 21.66
C SER A 10 11.44 12.20 20.66
N GLU A 11 12.10 13.28 21.08
CA GLU A 11 13.08 13.99 20.26
C GLU A 11 14.22 13.06 19.84
N GLU A 12 14.78 12.28 20.79
CA GLU A 12 15.87 11.34 20.51
C GLU A 12 15.44 10.22 19.56
N TYR A 13 14.16 9.81 19.61
CA TYR A 13 13.58 8.86 18.67
C TYR A 13 13.56 9.43 17.24
N TYR A 14 13.12 10.67 17.08
CA TYR A 14 13.12 11.33 15.77
C TYR A 14 14.53 11.65 15.26
N GLU A 15 15.46 12.05 16.13
CA GLU A 15 16.86 12.25 15.76
C GLU A 15 17.51 10.96 15.25
N ALA A 16 17.25 9.83 15.94
CA ALA A 16 17.72 8.53 15.51
C ALA A 16 17.12 8.14 14.16
N TYR A 17 15.82 8.36 13.96
CA TYR A 17 15.17 8.08 12.68
C TYR A 17 15.68 8.97 11.54
N ALA A 18 15.92 10.26 11.80
CA ALA A 18 16.52 11.18 10.85
C ALA A 18 17.93 10.72 10.44
N ALA A 19 18.73 10.27 11.41
CA ALA A 19 20.07 9.74 11.14
C ALA A 19 20.04 8.50 10.24
N VAL A 20 19.10 7.56 10.48
CA VAL A 20 18.90 6.38 9.63
C VAL A 20 18.44 6.77 8.22
N SER A 21 17.47 7.68 8.12
CA SER A 21 16.95 8.17 6.84
C SER A 21 18.05 8.84 6.00
N ARG A 22 18.85 9.71 6.62
CA ARG A 22 20.02 10.35 6.00
C ARG A 22 21.06 9.32 5.56
N PHE A 23 21.35 8.33 6.41
CA PHE A 23 22.30 7.28 6.07
C PHE A 23 21.86 6.54 4.80
N PHE A 24 20.59 6.14 4.69
CA PHE A 24 20.10 5.44 3.50
C PHE A 24 20.13 6.31 2.24
N ALA A 25 19.70 7.57 2.34
CA ALA A 25 19.75 8.51 1.23
C ALA A 25 21.17 8.65 0.66
N LEU A 26 22.18 8.86 1.52
CA LEU A 26 23.57 8.99 1.10
C LEU A 26 24.17 7.66 0.61
N LYS A 27 23.84 6.56 1.28
CA LYS A 27 24.43 5.25 0.97
C LYS A 27 24.04 4.75 -0.43
N PHE A 28 22.85 5.11 -0.88
CA PHE A 28 22.28 4.67 -2.15
C PHE A 28 22.11 5.83 -3.16
N GLU A 29 22.77 6.96 -2.93
CA GLU A 29 22.79 8.07 -3.88
C GLU A 29 23.30 7.59 -5.25
N GLY A 30 22.57 7.95 -6.31
CA GLY A 30 22.84 7.52 -7.68
C GLY A 30 22.45 6.07 -7.99
N LEU A 31 21.93 5.31 -7.02
CA LEU A 31 21.38 3.96 -7.21
C LEU A 31 19.86 3.91 -7.04
N ILE A 32 19.33 4.63 -6.05
CA ILE A 32 17.89 4.70 -5.77
C ILE A 32 17.45 6.15 -5.87
N GLU A 33 16.56 6.43 -6.82
CA GLU A 33 16.05 7.78 -7.09
C GLU A 33 14.72 8.07 -6.39
N TRP A 34 13.90 7.04 -6.17
CA TRP A 34 12.56 7.15 -5.60
C TRP A 34 12.49 6.42 -4.25
N TRP A 35 11.95 7.09 -3.25
CA TRP A 35 11.86 6.61 -1.88
C TRP A 35 10.46 6.75 -1.34
N GLN A 36 9.95 5.63 -0.85
CA GLN A 36 8.91 5.59 0.15
C GLN A 36 9.56 5.66 1.53
N VAL A 37 9.28 6.72 2.29
CA VAL A 37 9.95 6.97 3.58
C VAL A 37 9.51 5.97 4.66
N ALA A 38 8.22 5.64 4.70
CA ALA A 38 7.68 4.57 5.52
C ALA A 38 6.40 4.01 4.89
N ASN A 39 5.97 2.85 5.37
CA ASN A 39 4.82 2.12 4.86
C ASN A 39 3.62 2.22 5.82
N GLU A 40 2.47 2.65 5.31
CA GLU A 40 1.14 2.40 5.90
C GLU A 40 0.99 2.73 7.39
N LEU A 41 1.55 3.85 7.86
CA LEU A 41 1.42 4.28 9.25
C LEU A 41 -0.03 4.65 9.64
N ASP A 42 -0.94 4.68 8.68
CA ASP A 42 -2.38 4.78 8.91
C ASP A 42 -2.99 3.49 9.45
N ILE A 43 -2.32 2.33 9.30
CA ILE A 43 -2.71 1.08 9.95
C ILE A 43 -1.97 0.92 11.28
N TRP A 44 -2.73 0.67 12.36
CA TRP A 44 -2.21 0.55 13.73
C TRP A 44 -1.06 -0.46 13.88
N ILE A 45 -1.11 -1.62 13.21
CA ILE A 45 -0.06 -2.66 13.34
C ILE A 45 1.27 -2.21 12.73
N PHE A 46 1.26 -1.28 11.77
CA PHE A 46 2.46 -0.78 11.10
C PHE A 46 3.05 0.46 11.75
N ARG A 47 2.26 1.22 12.52
CA ARG A 47 2.76 2.35 13.33
C ARG A 47 3.16 1.98 14.77
N ASP A 48 2.97 0.73 15.18
CA ASP A 48 3.32 0.22 16.51
C ASP A 48 2.77 1.11 17.64
N ASN A 49 3.63 1.74 18.43
CA ASN A 49 3.25 2.56 19.58
C ASN A 49 3.10 4.06 19.27
N LEU A 50 3.26 4.46 17.99
CA LEU A 50 3.04 5.85 17.61
C LEU A 50 1.54 6.15 17.56
N ASP A 51 1.14 7.31 18.07
CA ASP A 51 -0.17 7.87 17.73
C ASP A 51 -0.15 8.52 16.33
N MET A 52 -1.28 9.07 15.88
CA MET A 52 -1.36 9.66 14.54
C MET A 52 -0.52 10.92 14.36
N ASP A 53 -0.44 11.78 15.38
CA ASP A 53 0.35 13.01 15.29
C ASP A 53 1.84 12.67 15.25
N GLN A 54 2.26 11.70 16.07
CA GLN A 54 3.60 11.13 16.06
C GLN A 54 3.92 10.44 14.73
N SER A 55 2.96 9.74 14.13
CA SER A 55 3.13 9.11 12.81
C SER A 55 3.33 10.16 11.70
N VAL A 56 2.58 11.27 11.74
CA VAL A 56 2.79 12.40 10.83
C VAL A 56 4.18 12.99 11.02
N GLU A 57 4.60 13.26 12.25
CA GLU A 57 5.91 13.87 12.51
C GLU A 57 7.05 12.92 12.11
N PHE A 58 6.92 11.62 12.39
CA PHE A 58 7.86 10.60 11.96
C PHE A 58 8.08 10.64 10.44
N LEU A 59 7.01 10.65 9.65
CA LEU A 59 7.09 10.77 8.19
C LEU A 59 7.78 12.07 7.77
N LYS A 60 7.40 13.21 8.37
CA LYS A 60 8.01 14.51 8.06
C LYS A 60 9.51 14.52 8.33
N VAL A 61 9.94 13.96 9.45
CA VAL A 61 11.35 13.84 9.84
C VAL A 61 12.13 13.04 8.80
N GLY A 62 11.62 11.89 8.37
CA GLY A 62 12.27 11.07 7.35
C GLY A 62 12.37 11.78 5.99
N ILE A 63 11.27 12.43 5.55
CA ILE A 63 11.23 13.21 4.30
C ILE A 63 12.28 14.32 4.33
N ARG A 64 12.29 15.16 5.38
CA ARG A 64 13.25 16.26 5.52
C ARG A 64 14.68 15.74 5.56
N ALA A 65 14.95 14.72 6.36
CA ALA A 65 16.29 14.17 6.49
C ALA A 65 16.85 13.61 5.17
N MET A 66 16.03 12.91 4.37
CA MET A 66 16.43 12.43 3.05
C MET A 66 16.65 13.59 2.07
N LYS A 67 15.74 14.56 2.01
CA LYS A 67 15.81 15.70 1.08
C LYS A 67 16.94 16.68 1.42
N GLU A 68 17.28 16.85 2.69
CA GLU A 68 18.45 17.62 3.12
C GLU A 68 19.76 16.93 2.74
N ALA A 69 19.80 15.59 2.83
CA ALA A 69 20.99 14.80 2.52
C ALA A 69 21.26 14.73 1.02
N VAL A 70 20.22 14.45 0.24
CA VAL A 70 20.28 14.31 -1.22
C VAL A 70 19.05 15.00 -1.84
N PRO A 71 19.14 16.30 -2.18
CA PRO A 71 17.99 17.09 -2.64
C PRO A 71 17.29 16.60 -3.91
N SER A 72 18.00 15.82 -4.74
CA SER A 72 17.50 15.27 -5.99
C SER A 72 16.56 14.07 -5.82
N LEU A 73 16.56 13.39 -4.66
CA LEU A 73 15.69 12.23 -4.42
C LEU A 73 14.21 12.61 -4.58
N LYS A 74 13.43 11.68 -5.13
CA LYS A 74 11.97 11.74 -5.15
C LYS A 74 11.43 11.01 -3.94
N VAL A 75 10.79 11.76 -3.05
CA VAL A 75 10.40 11.24 -1.73
C VAL A 75 8.90 11.36 -1.54
N GLY A 76 8.29 10.26 -1.11
CA GLY A 76 6.86 10.15 -0.80
C GLY A 76 6.63 9.20 0.37
N ILE A 77 5.36 8.90 0.61
CA ILE A 77 4.89 7.95 1.63
C ILE A 77 3.96 6.94 0.99
N ASN A 78 3.62 5.86 1.68
CA ASN A 78 2.52 4.97 1.28
C ASN A 78 1.37 5.06 2.31
N ILE A 79 0.16 5.24 1.79
CA ILE A 79 -1.09 5.35 2.54
C ILE A 79 -2.08 4.37 1.91
N THR A 80 -2.85 3.66 2.73
CA THR A 80 -3.83 2.67 2.24
C THR A 80 -5.27 2.97 2.60
N LEU A 81 -5.47 3.62 3.76
CA LEU A 81 -6.77 3.91 4.35
C LEU A 81 -7.40 5.20 3.80
N PHE A 82 -7.09 5.59 2.57
CA PHE A 82 -7.68 6.75 1.90
C PHE A 82 -8.52 6.37 0.66
N PRO A 83 -9.70 6.97 0.44
CA PRO A 83 -10.63 7.43 1.46
C PRO A 83 -11.25 6.20 2.11
N SER A 84 -10.92 5.78 3.33
CA SER A 84 -11.66 4.69 3.97
C SER A 84 -12.50 5.16 5.15
N LEU A 85 -13.68 4.57 5.26
CA LEU A 85 -14.63 4.87 6.33
C LEU A 85 -14.29 4.05 7.59
N PRO A 86 -14.68 4.54 8.78
CA PRO A 86 -14.48 3.80 10.01
C PRO A 86 -15.05 2.38 9.92
N GLY A 87 -14.24 1.39 10.28
CA GLY A 87 -14.61 -0.04 10.22
C GLY A 87 -14.70 -0.65 8.82
N GLU A 88 -14.35 0.07 7.75
CA GLU A 88 -14.30 -0.49 6.38
C GLU A 88 -13.16 -1.50 6.23
N VAL A 89 -11.98 -1.13 6.75
CA VAL A 89 -10.76 -1.95 6.77
C VAL A 89 -10.42 -2.22 8.23
N ASP A 90 -10.02 -3.45 8.53
CA ASP A 90 -9.64 -3.84 9.89
C ASP A 90 -8.49 -2.95 10.38
N GLY A 91 -8.72 -2.26 11.51
CA GLY A 91 -7.76 -1.33 12.07
C GLY A 91 -7.99 0.15 11.75
N ASN A 92 -8.94 0.48 10.86
CA ASN A 92 -9.42 1.86 10.67
C ASN A 92 -10.45 2.20 11.76
N THR A 93 -10.22 3.29 12.48
CA THR A 93 -11.09 3.76 13.58
C THR A 93 -11.97 4.94 13.14
N ASP A 94 -12.76 5.50 14.05
CA ASP A 94 -13.48 6.75 13.79
C ASP A 94 -12.55 7.96 13.56
N ALA A 95 -11.23 7.80 13.69
CA ALA A 95 -10.24 8.85 13.51
C ALA A 95 -9.95 9.19 12.04
N HIS A 96 -10.35 8.35 11.07
CA HIS A 96 -10.02 8.54 9.65
C HIS A 96 -8.50 8.69 9.41
N GLU A 97 -7.72 7.70 9.83
CA GLU A 97 -6.26 7.76 9.89
C GLU A 97 -5.60 8.15 8.57
N GLY A 98 -6.05 7.59 7.44
CA GLY A 98 -5.54 7.95 6.11
C GLY A 98 -5.74 9.43 5.77
N LEU A 99 -6.86 10.04 6.21
CA LEU A 99 -7.11 11.46 6.03
C LEU A 99 -6.22 12.33 6.94
N ILE A 100 -5.96 11.88 8.18
CA ILE A 100 -5.04 12.55 9.09
C ILE A 100 -3.64 12.57 8.49
N LEU A 101 -3.11 11.42 8.03
CA LEU A 101 -1.80 11.37 7.38
C LEU A 101 -1.75 12.26 6.14
N ALA A 102 -2.74 12.13 5.25
CA ALA A 102 -2.75 12.89 4.01
C ALA A 102 -2.76 14.41 4.27
N LYS A 103 -3.59 14.89 5.21
CA LYS A 103 -3.60 16.32 5.58
C LYS A 103 -2.30 16.75 6.26
N GLY A 104 -1.77 15.93 7.17
CA GLY A 104 -0.55 16.23 7.91
C GLY A 104 0.67 16.38 6.99
N ILE A 105 0.75 15.58 5.94
CA ILE A 105 1.88 15.54 5.00
C ILE A 105 1.68 16.51 3.84
N TYR A 106 0.58 16.39 3.09
CA TYR A 106 0.39 17.18 1.87
C TYR A 106 -0.23 18.55 2.12
N GLY A 107 -0.80 18.77 3.31
CA GLY A 107 -1.26 20.09 3.74
C GLY A 107 -0.15 21.00 4.29
N ASP A 108 1.07 20.50 4.46
CA ASP A 108 2.23 21.28 4.90
C ASP A 108 3.03 21.78 3.68
N PRO A 109 2.91 23.06 3.29
CA PRO A 109 3.58 23.58 2.10
C PRO A 109 5.10 23.68 2.26
N SER A 110 5.63 23.56 3.48
CA SER A 110 7.07 23.59 3.74
C SER A 110 7.73 22.22 3.56
N LEU A 111 6.93 21.15 3.52
CA LEU A 111 7.45 19.79 3.42
C LEU A 111 7.85 19.47 1.97
N PRO A 112 9.11 19.07 1.72
CA PRO A 112 9.61 18.81 0.37
C PRO A 112 9.20 17.42 -0.17
N VAL A 113 7.92 17.08 -0.07
CA VAL A 113 7.34 15.83 -0.58
C VAL A 113 7.08 15.93 -2.09
N ASP A 114 7.56 14.95 -2.86
CA ASP A 114 7.56 14.98 -4.33
C ASP A 114 6.32 14.33 -4.94
N TYR A 115 5.85 13.22 -4.38
CA TYR A 115 4.73 12.45 -4.89
C TYR A 115 3.85 11.93 -3.76
N ALA A 116 2.63 11.52 -4.10
CA ALA A 116 1.72 10.86 -3.18
C ALA A 116 1.66 9.35 -3.48
N GLY A 117 2.18 8.53 -2.58
CA GLY A 117 2.08 7.08 -2.71
C GLY A 117 0.78 6.57 -2.10
N PHE A 118 0.16 5.65 -2.80
CA PHE A 118 -1.12 5.08 -2.42
C PHE A 118 -1.18 3.60 -2.79
N ASP A 119 -1.66 2.76 -1.90
CA ASP A 119 -1.92 1.35 -2.18
C ASP A 119 -3.36 0.97 -1.81
N SER A 120 -3.87 -0.06 -2.47
CA SER A 120 -5.18 -0.58 -2.12
C SER A 120 -5.47 -1.92 -2.76
N TYR A 121 -6.36 -2.67 -2.11
CA TYR A 121 -6.78 -3.99 -2.54
C TYR A 121 -8.31 -4.13 -2.56
N PRO A 122 -9.04 -3.25 -3.28
CA PRO A 122 -10.50 -3.31 -3.32
C PRO A 122 -10.95 -4.62 -3.95
N GLY A 123 -11.93 -5.25 -3.30
CA GLY A 123 -12.40 -6.59 -3.60
C GLY A 123 -11.69 -7.71 -2.82
N SER A 124 -10.59 -7.45 -2.10
CA SER A 124 -9.97 -8.43 -1.20
C SER A 124 -9.91 -7.89 0.23
N TRP A 125 -8.94 -7.03 0.54
CA TRP A 125 -8.81 -6.40 1.88
C TRP A 125 -9.80 -5.26 2.10
N ARG A 126 -10.35 -4.71 1.03
CA ARG A 126 -11.28 -3.58 1.07
C ARG A 126 -12.51 -3.86 0.23
N LYS A 127 -13.65 -3.25 0.57
CA LYS A 127 -14.88 -3.36 -0.22
C LYS A 127 -14.68 -2.74 -1.61
N GLY A 128 -15.32 -3.32 -2.62
CA GLY A 128 -15.38 -2.77 -3.97
C GLY A 128 -14.65 -3.62 -5.00
N GLY A 129 -14.02 -2.95 -5.96
CA GLY A 129 -13.31 -3.55 -7.08
C GLY A 129 -12.47 -2.50 -7.82
N PRO A 130 -12.02 -2.78 -9.05
CA PRO A 130 -11.29 -1.82 -9.86
C PRO A 130 -12.02 -0.48 -10.00
N GLU A 131 -13.35 -0.47 -10.09
CA GLU A 131 -14.14 0.75 -10.19
C GLU A 131 -13.91 1.74 -9.03
N SER A 132 -13.50 1.25 -7.86
CA SER A 132 -13.24 2.07 -6.68
C SER A 132 -12.01 2.97 -6.84
N TRP A 133 -11.07 2.60 -7.73
CA TRP A 133 -9.89 3.42 -8.03
C TRP A 133 -10.24 4.81 -8.57
N HIS A 134 -11.40 5.00 -9.21
CA HIS A 134 -11.82 6.33 -9.64
C HIS A 134 -11.94 7.29 -8.45
N GLU A 135 -12.76 6.93 -7.47
CA GLU A 135 -12.96 7.74 -6.27
C GLU A 135 -11.66 7.92 -5.49
N TYR A 136 -10.89 6.85 -5.33
CA TYR A 136 -9.68 6.89 -4.52
C TYR A 136 -8.65 7.85 -5.11
N LEU A 137 -8.37 7.71 -6.40
CA LEU A 137 -7.34 8.49 -7.08
C LEU A 137 -7.79 9.94 -7.32
N ASP A 138 -9.04 10.16 -7.70
CA ASP A 138 -9.57 11.53 -7.90
C ASP A 138 -9.64 12.30 -6.58
N GLY A 139 -10.14 11.65 -5.52
CA GLY A 139 -10.19 12.25 -4.18
C GLY A 139 -8.81 12.52 -3.61
N PHE A 140 -7.86 11.60 -3.80
CA PHE A 140 -6.51 11.75 -3.27
C PHE A 140 -5.75 12.83 -4.02
N TYR A 141 -5.92 12.91 -5.34
CA TYR A 141 -5.33 13.98 -6.13
C TYR A 141 -5.95 15.34 -5.76
N ALA A 142 -7.27 15.42 -5.59
CA ALA A 142 -7.93 16.66 -5.18
C ALA A 142 -7.45 17.16 -3.80
N LEU A 143 -7.14 16.25 -2.88
CA LEU A 143 -6.62 16.60 -1.56
C LEU A 143 -5.16 17.03 -1.59
N THR A 144 -4.32 16.32 -2.35
CA THR A 144 -2.85 16.46 -2.26
C THR A 144 -2.27 17.39 -3.32
N GLY A 145 -2.90 17.45 -4.50
CA GLY A 145 -2.35 18.12 -5.69
C GLY A 145 -1.04 17.53 -6.19
N LYS A 146 -0.64 16.35 -5.72
CA LYS A 146 0.64 15.69 -6.06
C LYS A 146 0.44 14.61 -7.10
N PRO A 147 1.43 14.34 -7.97
CA PRO A 147 1.42 13.12 -8.77
C PRO A 147 1.30 11.88 -7.89
N ILE A 148 0.47 10.93 -8.30
CA ILE A 148 0.18 9.71 -7.54
C ILE A 148 0.99 8.56 -8.10
N PHE A 149 1.74 7.88 -7.24
CA PHE A 149 2.34 6.59 -7.55
C PHE A 149 1.56 5.50 -6.81
N ILE A 150 1.02 4.53 -7.53
CA ILE A 150 0.29 3.42 -6.91
C ILE A 150 1.33 2.42 -6.41
N GLN A 151 1.60 2.45 -5.11
CA GLN A 151 2.69 1.70 -4.49
C GLN A 151 2.41 0.22 -4.54
N GLU A 152 1.16 -0.18 -4.29
CA GLU A 152 0.74 -1.57 -4.41
C GLU A 152 -0.72 -1.65 -4.88
N PHE A 153 -0.98 -2.56 -5.80
CA PHE A 153 -2.34 -3.02 -6.10
C PHE A 153 -2.33 -4.51 -6.38
N GLY A 154 -3.47 -5.15 -6.17
CA GLY A 154 -3.62 -6.56 -6.46
C GLY A 154 -4.99 -7.10 -6.09
N TYR A 155 -5.18 -8.38 -6.39
CA TYR A 155 -6.36 -9.14 -6.02
C TYR A 155 -5.95 -10.58 -5.73
N ALA A 156 -6.45 -11.17 -4.65
CA ALA A 156 -6.14 -12.56 -4.31
C ALA A 156 -6.83 -13.52 -5.30
N SER A 157 -6.10 -14.50 -5.81
CA SER A 157 -6.58 -15.50 -6.77
C SER A 157 -7.14 -16.77 -6.12
N ALA A 158 -7.24 -16.82 -4.80
CA ALA A 158 -7.78 -17.95 -4.05
C ALA A 158 -8.41 -17.51 -2.72
N GLY A 159 -9.07 -18.46 -2.05
CA GLY A 159 -9.85 -18.23 -0.83
C GLY A 159 -11.35 -18.23 -1.13
N GLY A 160 -12.16 -18.68 -0.17
CA GLY A 160 -13.62 -18.61 -0.31
C GLY A 160 -14.18 -17.26 0.13
N ASN A 161 -15.51 -17.12 0.16
CA ASN A 161 -16.17 -15.94 0.72
C ASN A 161 -16.58 -16.20 2.17
N MET A 162 -16.32 -15.24 3.06
CA MET A 162 -16.79 -15.29 4.43
C MET A 162 -18.32 -15.35 4.48
N THR A 163 -18.85 -16.16 5.38
CA THR A 163 -20.27 -16.20 5.70
C THR A 163 -20.62 -15.04 6.65
N PRO A 164 -21.92 -14.69 6.81
CA PRO A 164 -22.32 -13.71 7.81
C PRO A 164 -21.81 -14.04 9.22
N ALA A 165 -21.81 -15.33 9.61
CA ALA A 165 -21.28 -15.77 10.90
C ALA A 165 -19.77 -15.54 11.05
N ASP A 166 -18.99 -15.68 9.97
CA ASP A 166 -17.55 -15.37 10.02
C ASP A 166 -17.33 -13.87 10.22
N ILE A 167 -18.11 -13.03 9.53
CA ILE A 167 -18.02 -11.57 9.60
C ILE A 167 -18.44 -11.08 10.99
N ASP A 168 -19.55 -11.57 11.53
CA ASP A 168 -20.06 -11.19 12.85
C ASP A 168 -19.09 -11.60 13.97
N ALA A 169 -18.33 -12.68 13.77
CA ALA A 169 -17.27 -13.11 14.68
C ALA A 169 -15.98 -12.30 14.57
N GLY A 170 -15.88 -11.37 13.60
CA GLY A 170 -14.64 -10.65 13.31
C GLY A 170 -13.53 -11.57 12.81
N ALA A 171 -13.87 -12.65 12.10
CA ALA A 171 -12.90 -13.61 11.60
C ALA A 171 -11.93 -12.95 10.60
N TYR A 172 -10.68 -13.38 10.62
CA TYR A 172 -9.66 -12.89 9.70
C TYR A 172 -9.39 -13.91 8.57
N PRO A 173 -8.97 -13.50 7.35
CA PRO A 173 -8.70 -14.43 6.26
C PRO A 173 -7.68 -15.53 6.61
N CYS A 174 -6.75 -15.23 7.53
CA CYS A 174 -5.82 -16.24 8.06
C CYS A 174 -6.51 -17.39 8.78
N ASP A 175 -7.58 -17.11 9.54
CA ASP A 175 -8.27 -18.09 10.39
C ASP A 175 -9.22 -18.97 9.58
N VAL A 176 -9.98 -18.34 8.66
CA VAL A 176 -11.09 -19.00 7.97
C VAL A 176 -10.83 -19.28 6.50
N LYS A 177 -9.65 -18.90 5.97
CA LYS A 177 -9.22 -19.08 4.57
C LYS A 177 -10.22 -18.52 3.55
N ARG A 178 -10.88 -17.43 3.95
CA ARG A 178 -11.98 -16.79 3.23
C ARG A 178 -11.86 -15.29 3.32
N TRP A 179 -12.36 -14.58 2.32
CA TRP A 179 -12.33 -13.13 2.22
C TRP A 179 -13.66 -12.51 2.61
N LYS A 180 -13.60 -11.39 3.32
CA LYS A 180 -14.77 -10.57 3.67
C LYS A 180 -15.39 -9.93 2.43
N PHE A 181 -14.55 -9.53 1.49
CA PHE A 181 -14.94 -8.89 0.23
C PHE A 181 -14.54 -9.78 -0.94
N ASN A 182 -15.23 -9.62 -2.06
CA ASN A 182 -14.90 -10.22 -3.34
C ASN A 182 -15.35 -9.26 -4.43
N TRP A 183 -14.65 -9.27 -5.55
CA TRP A 183 -15.06 -8.63 -6.78
C TRP A 183 -15.51 -9.69 -7.77
N ARG A 184 -16.69 -9.52 -8.37
CA ARG A 184 -17.36 -10.50 -9.25
C ARG A 184 -17.70 -11.86 -8.60
N GLY A 185 -17.81 -11.93 -7.27
CA GLY A 185 -18.37 -13.09 -6.58
C GLY A 185 -17.35 -14.13 -6.11
N GLU A 186 -16.08 -14.07 -6.52
CA GLU A 186 -15.09 -15.11 -6.22
C GLU A 186 -13.64 -14.61 -6.22
N HIS A 187 -12.76 -15.47 -5.68
CA HIS A 187 -11.30 -15.35 -5.81
C HIS A 187 -10.77 -16.49 -6.68
N SER A 188 -10.41 -16.15 -7.92
CA SER A 188 -9.86 -17.09 -8.90
C SER A 188 -8.76 -16.43 -9.72
N GLU A 189 -7.89 -17.22 -10.35
CA GLU A 189 -6.86 -16.69 -11.25
C GLU A 189 -7.44 -15.90 -12.43
N ALA A 190 -8.62 -16.31 -12.91
CA ALA A 190 -9.34 -15.62 -13.97
C ALA A 190 -9.83 -14.23 -13.51
N VAL A 191 -10.44 -14.16 -12.32
CA VAL A 191 -10.89 -12.87 -11.76
C VAL A 191 -9.70 -11.97 -11.43
N GLN A 192 -8.61 -12.51 -10.90
CA GLN A 192 -7.36 -11.75 -10.68
C GLN A 192 -6.84 -11.12 -11.99
N ALA A 193 -6.85 -11.87 -13.09
CA ALA A 193 -6.41 -11.35 -14.39
C ALA A 193 -7.31 -10.21 -14.91
N GLU A 194 -8.63 -10.38 -14.80
CA GLU A 194 -9.58 -9.33 -15.19
C GLU A 194 -9.47 -8.10 -14.30
N TYR A 195 -9.22 -8.29 -13.00
CA TYR A 195 -9.03 -7.20 -12.05
C TYR A 195 -7.87 -6.31 -12.48
N ILE A 196 -6.72 -6.92 -12.82
CA ILE A 196 -5.54 -6.19 -13.29
C ILE A 196 -5.85 -5.38 -14.54
N LYS A 197 -6.56 -5.96 -15.53
CA LYS A 197 -6.90 -5.23 -16.77
C LYS A 197 -7.74 -3.99 -16.51
N GLU A 198 -8.79 -4.13 -15.69
CA GLU A 198 -9.69 -3.02 -15.37
C GLU A 198 -8.97 -1.95 -14.55
N SER A 199 -8.15 -2.34 -13.56
CA SER A 199 -7.35 -1.41 -12.77
C SER A 199 -6.35 -0.64 -13.64
N MET A 200 -5.57 -1.35 -14.47
CA MET A 200 -4.57 -0.73 -15.34
C MET A 200 -5.19 0.25 -16.33
N LYS A 201 -6.37 -0.07 -16.88
CA LYS A 201 -7.11 0.85 -17.75
C LYS A 201 -7.41 2.17 -17.02
N ILE A 202 -7.90 2.12 -15.78
CA ILE A 202 -8.19 3.31 -14.98
C ILE A 202 -6.92 4.10 -14.69
N PHE A 203 -5.80 3.42 -14.39
CA PHE A 203 -4.53 4.08 -14.10
C PHE A 203 -4.01 4.85 -15.30
N ILE A 204 -4.08 4.27 -16.50
CA ILE A 204 -3.63 4.89 -17.76
C ILE A 204 -4.49 6.11 -18.11
N GLU A 205 -5.79 6.08 -17.81
CA GLU A 205 -6.71 7.19 -18.12
C GLU A 205 -6.50 8.42 -17.21
N LYS A 206 -5.77 8.30 -16.11
CA LYS A 206 -5.58 9.37 -15.12
C LYS A 206 -4.19 10.03 -15.28
N PRO A 207 -4.10 11.27 -15.81
CA PRO A 207 -2.80 11.89 -16.15
C PRO A 207 -1.94 12.24 -14.92
N PHE A 208 -2.53 12.26 -13.73
CA PHE A 208 -1.80 12.47 -12.48
C PHE A 208 -1.29 11.16 -11.85
N VAL A 209 -1.63 10.00 -12.40
CA VAL A 209 -1.04 8.71 -12.02
C VAL A 209 0.25 8.52 -12.81
N ILE A 210 1.37 8.41 -12.10
CA ILE A 210 2.72 8.40 -12.70
C ILE A 210 3.37 7.01 -12.69
N GLY A 211 2.73 6.02 -12.09
CA GLY A 211 3.22 4.65 -12.03
C GLY A 211 2.36 3.78 -11.12
N ALA A 212 2.53 2.47 -11.27
CA ALA A 212 1.89 1.46 -10.43
C ALA A 212 2.79 0.24 -10.29
N THR A 213 2.86 -0.32 -9.08
CA THR A 213 3.54 -1.60 -8.83
C THR A 213 2.52 -2.66 -8.43
N TYR A 214 2.60 -3.82 -9.09
CA TYR A 214 1.80 -4.96 -8.69
C TYR A 214 2.42 -5.64 -7.47
N TYR A 215 1.61 -5.91 -6.43
CA TYR A 215 2.08 -6.30 -5.11
C TYR A 215 3.04 -7.51 -5.10
N ASN A 216 2.71 -8.58 -5.82
CA ASN A 216 3.46 -9.82 -5.69
C ASN A 216 3.85 -10.46 -7.02
N TRP A 217 5.15 -10.69 -7.20
CA TRP A 217 5.67 -11.41 -8.35
C TRP A 217 5.29 -12.90 -8.33
N ARG A 218 5.38 -13.56 -7.18
CA ARG A 218 5.20 -15.01 -7.05
C ARG A 218 4.47 -15.37 -5.77
N ASP A 219 3.49 -16.27 -5.88
CA ASP A 219 2.80 -16.83 -4.73
C ASP A 219 3.79 -17.31 -3.66
N ALA A 220 3.62 -16.81 -2.43
CA ALA A 220 4.48 -17.18 -1.31
C ALA A 220 4.23 -18.63 -0.91
N ALA A 221 5.26 -19.33 -0.44
CA ALA A 221 5.13 -20.69 0.05
C ALA A 221 4.28 -20.78 1.33
N ASN A 222 4.40 -19.75 2.18
CA ASN A 222 3.76 -19.65 3.49
C ASN A 222 3.32 -18.21 3.70
N CYS A 223 2.17 -18.03 4.37
CA CYS A 223 1.72 -16.69 4.75
C CYS A 223 2.65 -16.09 5.80
N TRP A 224 3.08 -14.84 5.64
CA TRP A 224 3.99 -14.22 6.62
C TRP A 224 3.30 -13.99 7.97
N GLN A 225 1.98 -13.82 8.00
CA GLN A 225 1.20 -13.60 9.21
C GLN A 225 0.99 -14.89 10.02
N CYS A 226 0.42 -15.93 9.41
CA CYS A 226 0.05 -17.17 10.11
C CYS A 226 0.96 -18.37 9.82
N GLN A 227 1.91 -18.24 8.89
CA GLN A 227 2.84 -19.29 8.45
C GLN A 227 2.19 -20.48 7.72
N GLU A 228 0.87 -20.50 7.55
CA GLU A 228 0.18 -21.56 6.84
C GLU A 228 0.35 -21.44 5.32
N PRO A 229 0.57 -22.56 4.59
CA PRO A 229 0.82 -22.57 3.15
C PRO A 229 -0.45 -22.38 2.31
N ASP A 230 -1.62 -22.70 2.86
CA ASP A 230 -2.92 -22.60 2.20
C ASP A 230 -3.65 -21.28 2.50
N CYS A 231 -2.99 -20.34 3.20
CA CYS A 231 -3.60 -19.09 3.61
C CYS A 231 -3.68 -18.08 2.46
N PRO A 232 -4.89 -17.75 1.96
CA PRO A 232 -5.01 -16.90 0.79
C PRO A 232 -4.53 -15.46 1.07
N ALA A 233 -4.45 -15.04 2.34
CA ALA A 233 -4.02 -13.72 2.76
C ALA A 233 -2.70 -13.30 2.13
N GLU A 234 -1.79 -14.25 1.88
CA GLU A 234 -0.42 -13.98 1.43
C GLU A 234 0.11 -15.00 0.40
N THR A 235 -0.56 -16.14 0.20
CA THR A 235 -0.04 -17.23 -0.67
C THR A 235 -0.71 -17.31 -2.04
N ALA A 236 -1.62 -16.39 -2.38
CA ALA A 236 -2.39 -16.42 -3.63
C ALA A 236 -2.45 -15.07 -4.38
N TRP A 237 -1.37 -14.30 -4.36
CA TRP A 237 -1.30 -12.95 -4.96
C TRP A 237 -0.37 -12.82 -6.16
N GLY A 238 0.50 -13.80 -6.39
CA GLY A 238 1.53 -13.74 -7.41
C GLY A 238 0.98 -13.64 -8.83
N LEU A 239 1.73 -12.98 -9.70
CA LEU A 239 1.65 -13.16 -11.16
C LEU A 239 2.12 -14.55 -11.58
N LEU A 240 3.04 -15.13 -10.81
CA LEU A 240 3.49 -16.51 -10.93
C LEU A 240 2.94 -17.35 -9.77
N ASN A 241 2.67 -18.63 -10.03
CA ASN A 241 2.37 -19.57 -8.96
C ASN A 241 3.64 -19.94 -8.15
N GLN A 242 3.50 -20.73 -7.09
CA GLN A 242 4.62 -21.11 -6.22
C GLN A 242 5.78 -21.80 -6.97
N GLN A 243 5.49 -22.50 -8.07
CA GLN A 243 6.47 -23.17 -8.93
C GLN A 243 7.16 -22.21 -9.92
N GLY A 244 6.78 -20.93 -9.93
CA GLY A 244 7.29 -19.92 -10.86
C GLY A 244 6.67 -19.98 -12.26
N LEU A 245 5.55 -20.68 -12.42
CA LEU A 245 4.82 -20.72 -13.69
C LEU A 245 3.88 -19.50 -13.80
N PRO A 246 3.81 -18.84 -14.96
CA PRO A 246 2.91 -17.70 -15.17
C PRO A 246 1.43 -18.08 -14.99
N LYS A 247 0.71 -17.25 -14.23
CA LYS A 247 -0.75 -17.29 -14.11
C LYS A 247 -1.38 -16.40 -15.20
N PRO A 248 -2.68 -16.50 -15.47
CA PRO A 248 -3.40 -15.58 -16.35
C PRO A 248 -3.15 -14.09 -16.05
N SER A 249 -2.95 -13.74 -14.77
CA SER A 249 -2.64 -12.39 -14.30
C SER A 249 -1.30 -11.85 -14.81
N PHE A 250 -0.29 -12.70 -14.98
CA PHE A 250 0.99 -12.32 -15.61
C PHE A 250 0.76 -11.77 -17.01
N TYR A 251 0.01 -12.50 -17.84
CA TYR A 251 -0.25 -12.12 -19.23
C TYR A 251 -1.17 -10.89 -19.32
N ALA A 252 -2.09 -10.75 -18.37
CA ALA A 252 -2.91 -9.54 -18.25
C ALA A 252 -2.01 -8.31 -18.03
N LEU A 253 -1.13 -8.34 -17.03
CA LEU A 253 -0.22 -7.23 -16.75
C LEU A 253 0.74 -6.96 -17.91
N GLU A 254 1.33 -8.01 -18.51
CA GLU A 254 2.21 -7.89 -19.67
C GLU A 254 1.50 -7.16 -20.83
N SER A 255 0.26 -7.56 -21.14
CA SER A 255 -0.51 -6.95 -22.23
C SER A 255 -0.80 -5.47 -22.00
N CYS A 256 -1.13 -5.09 -20.76
CA CYS A 256 -1.34 -3.69 -20.38
C CYS A 256 -0.04 -2.88 -20.48
N ALA A 257 1.07 -3.40 -19.96
CA ALA A 257 2.37 -2.72 -20.00
C ALA A 257 2.84 -2.46 -21.44
N ARG A 258 2.71 -3.46 -22.32
CA ARG A 258 3.05 -3.30 -23.75
C ARG A 258 2.17 -2.29 -24.48
N ALA A 259 0.90 -2.16 -24.09
CA ALA A 259 0.01 -1.18 -24.68
C ALA A 259 0.42 0.26 -24.36
N ILE A 260 1.00 0.50 -23.17
CA ILE A 260 1.52 1.81 -22.75
C ILE A 260 2.78 2.18 -23.55
N GLU A 261 3.66 1.23 -23.85
CA GLU A 261 4.89 1.50 -24.63
C GLU A 261 4.61 1.95 -26.08
N LEU A 262 3.40 1.72 -26.59
CA LEU A 262 2.98 2.05 -27.95
C LEU A 262 2.26 3.41 -28.06
N THR A 263 1.98 4.08 -26.94
CA THR A 263 1.31 5.40 -26.88
C THR A 263 2.30 6.51 -26.62
#